data_AF-A0A6A5QY97-F1
#
_entry.id   AF-A0A6A5QY97-F1
#
_cell.length_a   1.000
_cell.length_b   1.000
_cell.length_c   1.000
_cell.angle_alpha   90.00
_cell.angle_beta   90.00
_cell.angle_gamma   90.00
#
_symmetry.space_group_name_H-M   'P 1'
#
loop_
_entity.id
_entity.type
_entity.pdbx_description
1 polymer ?
#
loop_
_entity_poly.entity_id
_entity_poly.type
_entity_poly.pdbx_seq_one_letter_code
_entity_poly.pdbx_strand_id
1 'polypeptide(L)'
;MIKVLLDARAQQTCRDNVGNNIIHSILSNNASREDEDLELFRSLLSLIDTRILASLFIERSTAEPGAATLLARWVRMFLESNRMYYNINNNSIDRQALEKPLRIILEFSKGDDLSIVNSEGDTPVHAATRYSADALVRIILECRPELLFRENATGHTPHEVAEDAYLSKQIFNDPPFIHLQNGPYFPHGRRRLSVRSRNTTGVLDRRPEIFVEEPEDNRSETEKVWDVCKEIAQETPATKRKLVSLVEASEVAERLARKKGTRDQAEEQKAQGGEEIKGDDVDVWFQMVLRVE
;
A
#
# COMPACT_ATOMS: atom_id res chain seq x y z
N MET A 1 12.57 -20.41 22.43
CA MET A 1 11.17 -20.52 22.90
C MET A 1 10.25 -21.15 21.84
N ILE A 2 10.17 -20.62 20.61
CA ILE A 2 9.27 -21.16 19.56
C ILE A 2 9.50 -22.66 19.28
N LYS A 3 10.76 -23.09 19.12
CA LYS A 3 11.10 -24.52 18.90
C LYS A 3 10.55 -25.43 20.01
N VAL A 4 10.62 -24.99 21.27
CA VAL A 4 10.08 -25.75 22.42
C VAL A 4 8.56 -25.89 22.33
N LEU A 5 7.85 -24.86 21.86
CA LEU A 5 6.40 -24.93 21.64
C LEU A 5 6.06 -25.92 20.51
N LEU A 6 6.85 -25.94 19.45
CA LEU A 6 6.69 -26.89 18.35
C LEU A 6 6.96 -28.33 18.79
N ASP A 7 7.99 -28.55 19.60
CA ASP A 7 8.30 -29.86 20.20
C ASP A 7 7.17 -30.34 21.12
N ALA A 8 6.50 -29.40 21.81
CA ALA A 8 5.31 -29.65 22.60
C ALA A 8 4.02 -29.83 21.77
N ARG A 9 4.12 -29.90 20.43
CA ARG A 9 3.01 -30.04 19.48
C ARG A 9 2.01 -28.87 19.51
N ALA A 10 2.49 -27.65 19.74
CA ALA A 10 1.67 -26.46 19.57
C ALA A 10 1.09 -26.40 18.14
N GLN A 11 -0.22 -26.16 18.05
CA GLN A 11 -0.92 -26.08 16.78
C GLN A 11 -0.56 -24.78 16.05
N GLN A 12 0.03 -24.91 14.86
CA GLN A 12 0.45 -23.76 14.04
C GLN A 12 -0.71 -23.11 13.25
N THR A 13 -1.88 -23.75 13.22
CA THR A 13 -3.09 -23.26 12.54
C THR A 13 -4.01 -22.42 13.43
N CYS A 14 -3.60 -22.18 14.69
CA CYS A 14 -4.38 -21.36 15.61
C CYS A 14 -4.52 -19.92 15.09
N ARG A 15 -5.65 -19.31 15.40
CA ARG A 15 -5.94 -17.90 15.08
C ARG A 15 -6.35 -17.14 16.33
N ASP A 16 -6.05 -15.85 16.36
CA ASP A 16 -6.52 -14.95 17.42
C ASP A 16 -8.00 -14.55 17.22
N ASN A 17 -8.50 -13.68 18.10
CA ASN A 17 -9.89 -13.20 18.08
C ASN A 17 -10.27 -12.37 16.85
N VAL A 18 -9.29 -11.89 16.08
CA VAL A 18 -9.46 -11.15 14.83
C VAL A 18 -9.05 -11.99 13.61
N GLY A 19 -8.84 -13.29 13.80
CA GLY A 19 -8.52 -14.22 12.72
C GLY A 19 -7.10 -14.12 12.18
N ASN A 20 -6.19 -13.44 12.88
CA ASN A 20 -4.76 -13.48 12.53
C ASN A 20 -4.22 -14.88 12.83
N ASN A 21 -3.60 -15.48 11.84
CA ASN A 21 -2.78 -16.67 12.05
C ASN A 21 -1.35 -16.29 12.46
N ILE A 22 -0.49 -17.31 12.58
CA ILE A 22 0.90 -17.12 12.96
C ILE A 22 1.68 -16.20 12.00
N ILE A 23 1.40 -16.25 10.68
CA ILE A 23 2.12 -15.42 9.70
C ILE A 23 1.70 -13.95 9.83
N HIS A 24 0.42 -13.67 10.07
CA HIS A 24 -0.06 -12.31 10.36
C HIS A 24 0.66 -11.72 11.59
N SER A 25 0.87 -12.55 12.61
CA SER A 25 1.58 -12.15 13.83
C SER A 25 3.06 -11.88 13.57
N ILE A 26 3.73 -12.76 12.80
CA ILE A 26 5.14 -12.59 12.41
C ILE A 26 5.33 -11.27 11.63
N LEU A 27 4.44 -10.96 10.68
CA LEU A 27 4.56 -9.76 9.85
C LEU A 27 4.16 -8.46 10.54
N SER A 28 3.22 -8.51 11.49
CA SER A 28 2.83 -7.31 12.24
C SER A 28 3.92 -6.86 13.22
N ASN A 29 4.79 -7.78 13.64
CA ASN A 29 5.86 -7.51 14.63
C ASN A 29 7.25 -7.29 13.99
N ASN A 30 7.47 -7.72 12.74
CA ASN A 30 8.70 -7.46 11.98
C ASN A 30 8.60 -6.14 11.19
N ALA A 31 8.53 -5.02 11.92
CA ALA A 31 8.54 -3.68 11.32
C ALA A 31 9.96 -3.14 11.06
N SER A 32 10.98 -3.79 11.62
CA SER A 32 12.37 -3.41 11.44
C SER A 32 12.94 -3.92 10.12
N ARG A 33 13.84 -3.12 9.54
CA ARG A 33 14.33 -3.21 8.15
C ARG A 33 15.80 -3.61 8.08
N GLU A 34 16.35 -4.06 9.21
CA GLU A 34 17.74 -4.47 9.34
C GLU A 34 17.92 -5.92 8.85
N ASP A 35 19.12 -6.24 8.34
CA ASP A 35 19.38 -7.57 7.76
C ASP A 35 19.23 -8.68 8.82
N GLU A 36 19.52 -8.41 10.10
CA GLU A 36 19.33 -9.35 11.20
C GLU A 36 17.84 -9.72 11.40
N ASP A 37 16.94 -8.73 11.29
CA ASP A 37 15.50 -8.94 11.41
C ASP A 37 14.93 -9.69 10.20
N LEU A 38 15.50 -9.47 9.01
CA LEU A 38 15.14 -10.22 7.80
C LEU A 38 15.56 -11.70 7.91
N GLU A 39 16.73 -11.98 8.48
CA GLU A 39 17.17 -13.36 8.77
C GLU A 39 16.31 -14.01 9.85
N LEU A 40 15.93 -13.27 10.89
CA LEU A 40 14.98 -13.74 11.89
C LEU A 40 13.62 -14.03 11.23
N PHE A 41 13.12 -13.14 10.38
CA PHE A 41 11.87 -13.31 9.65
C PHE A 41 11.88 -14.56 8.77
N ARG A 42 12.93 -14.76 7.98
CA ARG A 42 13.13 -15.98 7.18
C ARG A 42 13.20 -17.23 8.07
N SER A 43 13.94 -17.17 9.17
CA SER A 43 14.05 -18.27 10.13
C SER A 43 12.70 -18.65 10.72
N LEU A 44 11.89 -17.66 11.12
CA LEU A 44 10.54 -17.89 11.66
C LEU A 44 9.63 -18.57 10.64
N LEU A 45 9.64 -18.13 9.38
CA LEU A 45 8.85 -18.78 8.32
C LEU A 45 9.31 -20.21 8.06
N SER A 46 10.62 -20.49 8.12
CA SER A 46 11.15 -21.85 7.94
C SER A 46 10.76 -22.84 9.05
N LEU A 47 10.27 -22.37 10.20
CA LEU A 47 9.79 -23.21 11.29
C LEU A 47 8.35 -23.69 11.09
N ILE A 48 7.62 -23.11 10.13
CA ILE A 48 6.23 -23.47 9.83
C ILE A 48 6.21 -24.74 8.95
N ASP A 49 5.32 -25.67 9.27
CA ASP A 49 5.13 -26.88 8.48
C ASP A 49 4.72 -26.53 7.04
N THR A 50 5.51 -27.00 6.07
CA THR A 50 5.34 -26.70 4.65
C THR A 50 3.98 -27.14 4.11
N ARG A 51 3.33 -28.13 4.73
CA ARG A 51 2.01 -28.64 4.33
C ARG A 51 0.88 -27.65 4.62
N ILE A 52 1.02 -26.80 5.64
CA ILE A 52 0.03 -25.80 6.02
C ILE A 52 0.41 -24.39 5.58
N LEU A 53 1.68 -24.18 5.19
CA LEU A 53 2.21 -22.87 4.86
C LEU A 53 1.39 -22.17 3.77
N ALA A 54 1.08 -22.86 2.67
CA ALA A 54 0.29 -22.31 1.56
C ALA A 54 -1.11 -21.90 2.02
N SER A 55 -1.77 -22.71 2.86
CA SER A 55 -3.09 -22.34 3.38
C SER A 55 -3.03 -21.11 4.28
N LEU A 56 -1.98 -20.97 5.09
CA LEU A 56 -1.83 -19.80 5.98
C LEU A 56 -1.63 -18.48 5.22
N PHE A 57 -1.03 -18.48 4.03
CA PHE A 57 -0.85 -17.26 3.22
C PHE A 57 -2.16 -16.73 2.61
N ILE A 58 -3.09 -17.62 2.28
CA ILE A 58 -4.38 -17.24 1.68
C ILE A 58 -5.47 -16.92 2.71
N GLU A 59 -5.21 -17.23 3.98
CA GLU A 59 -6.13 -16.93 5.07
C GLU A 59 -6.31 -15.42 5.26
N ARG A 60 -7.57 -15.04 5.56
CA ARG A 60 -7.97 -13.65 5.78
C ARG A 60 -8.13 -13.36 7.27
N SER A 61 -7.71 -12.17 7.65
CA SER A 61 -7.94 -11.58 8.98
C SER A 61 -9.11 -10.59 8.92
N THR A 62 -9.88 -10.48 10.01
CA THR A 62 -10.94 -9.46 10.17
C THR A 62 -10.39 -8.15 10.74
N ALA A 63 -9.13 -8.11 11.16
CA ALA A 63 -8.51 -6.88 11.66
C ALA A 63 -8.47 -5.77 10.59
N GLU A 64 -8.70 -4.51 10.99
CA GLU A 64 -8.68 -3.33 10.09
C GLU A 64 -7.44 -3.36 9.16
N PRO A 65 -7.64 -3.35 7.83
CA PRO A 65 -8.77 -2.78 7.11
C PRO A 65 -9.95 -3.75 6.88
N GLY A 66 -9.92 -4.93 7.51
CA GLY A 66 -10.90 -6.00 7.41
C GLY A 66 -10.65 -6.91 6.20
N ALA A 67 -10.94 -8.21 6.33
CA ALA A 67 -10.94 -9.23 5.26
C ALA A 67 -9.73 -9.25 4.29
N ALA A 68 -8.59 -8.68 4.72
CA ALA A 68 -7.38 -8.64 3.92
C ALA A 68 -6.65 -9.97 4.07
N THR A 69 -6.08 -10.45 2.96
CA THR A 69 -5.02 -11.45 3.04
C THR A 69 -3.81 -10.85 3.72
N LEU A 70 -2.95 -11.72 4.22
CA LEU A 70 -1.68 -11.37 4.82
C LEU A 70 -0.93 -10.27 4.05
N LEU A 71 -0.66 -10.52 2.76
CA LEU A 71 0.13 -9.62 1.93
C LEU A 71 -0.62 -8.31 1.65
N ALA A 72 -1.92 -8.37 1.38
CA ALA A 72 -2.72 -7.15 1.20
C ALA A 72 -2.71 -6.28 2.46
N ARG A 73 -2.81 -6.89 3.65
CA ARG A 73 -2.72 -6.21 4.94
C ARG A 73 -1.34 -5.60 5.13
N TRP A 74 -0.29 -6.37 4.86
CA TRP A 74 1.11 -5.93 5.00
C TRP A 74 1.42 -4.76 4.07
N VAL A 75 1.15 -4.91 2.77
CA VAL A 75 1.31 -3.84 1.76
C VAL A 75 0.60 -2.57 2.20
N ARG A 76 -0.67 -2.67 2.63
CA ARG A 76 -1.43 -1.52 3.11
C ARG A 76 -0.84 -0.93 4.40
N MET A 77 -0.55 -1.73 5.43
CA MET A 77 -0.01 -1.24 6.70
C MET A 77 1.27 -0.42 6.49
N PHE A 78 2.18 -0.88 5.65
CA PHE A 78 3.43 -0.17 5.39
C PHE A 78 3.26 1.04 4.46
N LEU A 79 2.37 0.97 3.46
CA LEU A 79 2.15 2.07 2.53
C LEU A 79 1.24 3.19 3.10
N GLU A 80 0.28 2.86 3.97
CA GLU A 80 -0.57 3.83 4.68
C GLU A 80 0.13 4.49 5.87
N SER A 81 0.89 3.72 6.67
CA SER A 81 1.67 4.29 7.78
C SER A 81 2.65 5.34 7.27
N ASN A 82 3.15 5.14 6.04
CA ASN A 82 3.91 6.13 5.31
C ASN A 82 3.10 7.43 5.12
N ARG A 83 1.89 7.39 4.55
CA ARG A 83 1.05 8.59 4.38
C ARG A 83 0.74 9.35 5.67
N MET A 84 0.61 8.67 6.81
CA MET A 84 0.21 9.29 8.08
C MET A 84 1.38 9.93 8.84
N TYR A 85 2.60 9.36 8.76
CA TYR A 85 3.81 9.92 9.39
C TYR A 85 4.53 10.98 8.55
N TYR A 86 4.22 11.10 7.25
CA TYR A 86 4.81 12.12 6.36
C TYR A 86 4.41 13.58 6.66
N ASN A 87 3.54 13.83 7.64
CA ASN A 87 3.24 15.19 8.08
C ASN A 87 4.11 15.70 9.24
N ILE A 88 4.92 14.84 9.88
CA ILE A 88 5.61 15.23 11.12
C ILE A 88 7.14 15.22 10.98
N ASN A 89 7.73 14.26 10.27
CA ASN A 89 9.18 14.20 10.11
C ASN A 89 9.54 13.86 8.66
N ASN A 90 10.28 14.75 8.00
CA ASN A 90 10.79 14.70 6.63
C ASN A 90 11.72 13.51 6.29
N ASN A 91 11.59 12.36 6.95
CA ASN A 91 12.27 11.13 6.54
C ASN A 91 11.34 10.38 5.58
N SER A 92 11.61 10.52 4.28
CA SER A 92 11.13 9.58 3.27
C SER A 92 11.55 8.18 3.69
N ILE A 93 10.66 7.42 4.33
CA ILE A 93 10.86 5.97 4.42
C ILE A 93 11.08 5.49 2.99
N ASP A 94 12.27 4.96 2.76
CA ASP A 94 12.67 4.41 1.49
C ASP A 94 11.72 3.25 1.15
N ARG A 95 10.88 3.43 0.12
CA ARG A 95 9.97 2.38 -0.35
C ARG A 95 10.74 1.16 -0.84
N GLN A 96 12.02 1.32 -1.21
CA GLN A 96 12.91 0.21 -1.56
C GLN A 96 13.20 -0.69 -0.35
N ALA A 97 13.10 -0.18 0.89
CA ALA A 97 13.29 -1.00 2.09
C ALA A 97 12.20 -2.08 2.26
N LEU A 98 11.09 -1.99 1.52
CA LEU A 98 10.03 -3.02 1.50
C LEU A 98 10.31 -4.13 0.48
N GLU A 99 11.32 -3.99 -0.38
CA GLU A 99 11.65 -4.98 -1.40
C GLU A 99 12.15 -6.30 -0.79
N LYS A 100 13.10 -6.24 0.14
CA LYS A 100 13.68 -7.44 0.76
C LYS A 100 12.61 -8.27 1.51
N PRO A 101 11.78 -7.68 2.41
CA PRO A 101 10.70 -8.43 3.04
C PRO A 101 9.71 -9.04 2.03
N LEU A 102 9.33 -8.28 1.00
CA LEU A 102 8.41 -8.76 -0.04
C LEU A 102 9.00 -9.97 -0.78
N ARG A 103 10.29 -9.93 -1.16
CA ARG A 103 10.96 -11.06 -1.81
C ARG A 103 10.97 -12.31 -0.92
N ILE A 104 11.18 -12.15 0.39
CA ILE A 104 11.08 -13.27 1.33
C ILE A 104 9.64 -13.80 1.36
N ILE A 105 8.62 -12.94 1.52
CA ILE A 105 7.22 -13.37 1.52
C ILE A 105 6.86 -14.15 0.24
N LEU A 106 7.28 -13.67 -0.92
CA LEU A 106 7.04 -14.31 -2.22
C LEU A 106 7.77 -15.65 -2.36
N GLU A 107 8.96 -15.80 -1.78
CA GLU A 107 9.66 -17.08 -1.77
C GLU A 107 8.87 -18.18 -1.06
N PHE A 108 8.22 -17.85 0.06
CA PHE A 108 7.46 -18.81 0.85
C PHE A 108 6.01 -19.00 0.34
N SER A 109 5.36 -17.93 -0.13
CA SER A 109 3.97 -17.97 -0.65
C SER A 109 3.87 -18.48 -2.09
N LYS A 110 4.97 -18.43 -2.85
CA LYS A 110 5.00 -18.71 -4.31
C LYS A 110 4.05 -17.81 -5.12
N GLY A 111 3.60 -16.70 -4.54
CA GLY A 111 2.72 -15.73 -5.18
C GLY A 111 1.25 -16.15 -5.29
N ASP A 112 0.81 -17.21 -4.61
CA ASP A 112 -0.59 -17.65 -4.66
C ASP A 112 -1.55 -16.62 -4.03
N ASP A 113 -1.08 -15.89 -3.02
CA ASP A 113 -1.78 -14.84 -2.31
C ASP A 113 -1.90 -13.52 -3.11
N LEU A 114 -1.14 -13.36 -4.20
CA LEU A 114 -1.14 -12.16 -5.05
C LEU A 114 -2.41 -11.98 -5.88
N SER A 115 -3.17 -13.05 -6.08
CA SER A 115 -4.41 -13.01 -6.86
C SER A 115 -5.64 -12.57 -6.04
N ILE A 116 -5.48 -12.51 -4.72
CA ILE A 116 -6.58 -12.32 -3.77
C ILE A 116 -6.81 -10.84 -3.51
N VAL A 117 -8.07 -10.40 -3.59
CA VAL A 117 -8.45 -9.01 -3.34
C VAL A 117 -8.52 -8.68 -1.84
N ASN A 118 -8.19 -7.44 -1.50
CA ASN A 118 -8.27 -6.89 -0.14
C ASN A 118 -9.72 -6.44 0.19
N SER A 119 -9.93 -5.73 1.31
CA SER A 119 -11.26 -5.20 1.67
C SER A 119 -11.79 -4.14 0.73
N GLU A 120 -10.92 -3.42 0.03
CA GLU A 120 -11.28 -2.40 -0.97
C GLU A 120 -11.52 -3.03 -2.35
N GLY A 121 -11.30 -4.35 -2.46
CA GLY A 121 -11.43 -5.08 -3.72
C GLY A 121 -10.20 -5.06 -4.60
N ASP A 122 -9.09 -4.49 -4.13
CA ASP A 122 -7.83 -4.39 -4.86
C ASP A 122 -6.95 -5.63 -4.63
N THR A 123 -6.30 -6.13 -5.68
CA THR A 123 -5.18 -7.08 -5.51
C THR A 123 -3.94 -6.35 -4.98
N PRO A 124 -2.91 -7.05 -4.45
CA PRO A 124 -1.67 -6.41 -3.99
C PRO A 124 -1.01 -5.50 -5.04
N VAL A 125 -1.07 -5.84 -6.33
CA VAL A 125 -0.54 -4.98 -7.42
C VAL A 125 -1.34 -3.69 -7.54
N HIS A 126 -2.66 -3.74 -7.45
CA HIS A 126 -3.50 -2.53 -7.47
C HIS A 126 -3.14 -1.61 -6.31
N ALA A 127 -3.04 -2.16 -5.10
CA ALA A 127 -2.65 -1.39 -3.92
C ALA A 127 -1.27 -0.72 -4.13
N ALA A 128 -0.25 -1.49 -4.51
CA ALA A 128 1.09 -0.95 -4.78
C ALA A 128 1.08 0.15 -5.86
N THR A 129 0.26 -0.02 -6.90
CA THR A 129 0.07 0.97 -7.99
C THR A 129 -0.54 2.27 -7.46
N ARG A 130 -1.63 2.20 -6.68
CA ARG A 130 -2.29 3.38 -6.10
C ARG A 130 -1.40 4.17 -5.17
N TYR A 131 -0.53 3.47 -4.43
CA TYR A 131 0.44 4.08 -3.52
C TYR A 131 1.74 4.54 -4.20
N SER A 132 1.82 4.40 -5.53
CA SER A 132 2.98 4.79 -6.33
C SER A 132 4.28 4.10 -5.90
N ALA A 133 4.20 2.80 -5.56
CA ALA A 133 5.32 1.98 -5.12
C ALA A 133 5.86 1.12 -6.28
N ASP A 134 6.60 1.75 -7.19
CA ASP A 134 7.13 1.17 -8.43
C ASP A 134 8.00 -0.08 -8.20
N ALA A 135 8.87 -0.07 -7.19
CA ALA A 135 9.67 -1.24 -6.83
C ALA A 135 8.82 -2.46 -6.44
N LEU A 136 7.75 -2.25 -5.65
CA LEU A 136 6.85 -3.34 -5.26
C LEU A 136 6.02 -3.82 -6.45
N VAL A 137 5.55 -2.91 -7.31
CA VAL A 137 4.86 -3.26 -8.56
C VAL A 137 5.75 -4.15 -9.42
N ARG A 138 7.02 -3.77 -9.59
CA ARG A 138 8.00 -4.55 -10.35
C ARG A 138 8.20 -5.95 -9.76
N ILE A 139 8.49 -6.06 -8.46
CA ILE A 139 8.72 -7.36 -7.80
C ILE A 139 7.49 -8.28 -7.91
N ILE A 140 6.28 -7.75 -7.72
CA ILE A 140 5.07 -8.57 -7.82
C ILE A 140 4.86 -9.07 -9.25
N LEU A 141 5.05 -8.20 -10.25
CA LEU A 141 4.83 -8.54 -11.65
C LEU A 141 5.96 -9.40 -12.24
N GLU A 142 7.18 -9.31 -11.72
CA GLU A 142 8.26 -10.29 -11.99
C GLU A 142 7.85 -11.69 -11.52
N CYS A 143 7.13 -11.79 -10.40
CA CYS A 143 6.65 -13.06 -9.88
C CYS A 143 5.44 -13.59 -10.66
N ARG A 144 4.46 -12.73 -10.96
CA ARG A 144 3.20 -13.09 -11.66
C ARG A 144 2.78 -11.98 -12.63
N PRO A 145 3.32 -11.96 -13.86
CA PRO A 145 3.08 -10.87 -14.80
C PRO A 145 1.63 -10.83 -15.31
N GLU A 146 0.90 -11.95 -15.26
CA GLU A 146 -0.51 -12.02 -15.66
C GLU A 146 -1.44 -11.16 -14.80
N LEU A 147 -1.00 -10.75 -13.61
CA LEU A 147 -1.78 -9.89 -12.72
C LEU A 147 -1.94 -8.47 -13.24
N LEU A 148 -1.07 -8.02 -14.17
CA LEU A 148 -1.15 -6.70 -14.79
C LEU A 148 -2.48 -6.45 -15.53
N PHE A 149 -3.12 -7.53 -16.01
CA PHE A 149 -4.40 -7.48 -16.73
C PHE A 149 -5.53 -8.17 -15.98
N ARG A 150 -5.38 -8.44 -14.67
CA ARG A 150 -6.45 -8.93 -13.80
C ARG A 150 -7.21 -7.76 -13.21
N GLU A 151 -8.53 -7.81 -13.29
CA GLU A 151 -9.37 -6.77 -12.67
C GLU A 151 -9.42 -6.88 -11.14
N ASN A 152 -9.53 -5.72 -10.49
CA ASN A 152 -10.02 -5.59 -9.13
C ASN A 152 -11.56 -5.68 -9.06
N ALA A 153 -12.14 -5.61 -7.85
CA ALA A 153 -13.60 -5.68 -7.66
C ALA A 153 -14.38 -4.52 -8.32
N THR A 154 -13.71 -3.42 -8.67
CA THR A 154 -14.30 -2.29 -9.40
C THR A 154 -14.21 -2.42 -10.91
N GLY A 155 -13.59 -3.48 -11.43
CA GLY A 155 -13.47 -3.73 -12.87
C GLY A 155 -12.31 -3.00 -13.56
N HIS A 156 -11.34 -2.48 -12.79
CA HIS A 156 -10.12 -1.87 -13.33
C HIS A 156 -8.94 -2.81 -13.20
N THR A 157 -8.02 -2.77 -14.15
CA THR A 157 -6.74 -3.50 -14.11
C THR A 157 -5.61 -2.63 -13.53
N PRO A 158 -4.51 -3.20 -13.01
CA PRO A 158 -3.38 -2.38 -12.55
C PRO A 158 -2.80 -1.48 -13.64
N HIS A 159 -2.79 -1.95 -14.89
CA HIS A 159 -2.35 -1.16 -16.04
C HIS A 159 -3.21 0.11 -16.22
N GLU A 160 -4.54 -0.02 -16.19
CA GLU A 160 -5.47 1.12 -16.28
C GLU A 160 -5.35 2.04 -15.06
N VAL A 161 -5.19 1.49 -13.85
CA VAL A 161 -5.00 2.29 -12.63
C VAL A 161 -3.71 3.11 -12.70
N ALA A 162 -2.62 2.54 -13.23
CA ALA A 162 -1.35 3.24 -13.42
C ALA A 162 -1.48 4.35 -14.48
N GLU A 163 -2.13 4.06 -15.60
CA GLU A 163 -2.41 5.03 -16.66
C GLU A 163 -3.22 6.21 -16.14
N ASP A 164 -4.36 5.94 -15.49
CA ASP A 164 -5.23 6.98 -14.92
C ASP A 164 -4.49 7.84 -13.88
N ALA A 165 -3.67 7.22 -13.02
CA ALA A 165 -2.86 7.94 -12.04
C ALA A 165 -1.79 8.83 -12.71
N TYR A 166 -1.17 8.37 -13.80
CA TYR A 166 -0.22 9.15 -14.58
C TYR A 166 -0.92 10.31 -15.31
N LEU A 167 -2.01 10.04 -16.03
CA LEU A 167 -2.77 11.03 -16.77
C LEU A 167 -3.29 12.13 -15.85
N SER A 168 -3.93 11.75 -14.73
CA SER A 168 -4.44 12.71 -13.75
C SER A 168 -3.34 13.60 -13.17
N LYS A 169 -2.21 13.01 -12.74
CA LYS A 169 -1.16 13.78 -12.06
C LYS A 169 -0.25 14.58 -12.98
N GLN A 170 0.10 14.04 -14.15
CA GLN A 170 1.12 14.63 -15.02
C GLN A 170 0.53 15.41 -16.20
N ILE A 171 -0.67 15.05 -16.65
CA ILE A 171 -1.26 15.65 -17.86
C ILE A 171 -2.41 16.60 -17.48
N PHE A 172 -3.29 16.22 -16.56
CA PHE A 172 -4.51 16.99 -16.27
C PHE A 172 -4.43 17.91 -15.04
N ASN A 173 -3.49 17.70 -14.12
CA ASN A 173 -3.38 18.52 -12.90
C ASN A 173 -2.94 19.97 -13.13
N ASP A 174 -2.36 20.30 -14.28
CA ASP A 174 -1.96 21.66 -14.64
C ASP A 174 -2.43 21.99 -16.07
N PRO A 175 -3.74 22.19 -16.27
CA PRO A 175 -4.27 22.52 -17.59
C PRO A 175 -3.66 23.85 -18.05
N PRO A 176 -3.30 23.98 -19.34
CA PRO A 176 -2.74 25.21 -19.86
C PRO A 176 -3.68 26.37 -19.56
N PHE A 177 -3.17 27.44 -18.95
CA PHE A 177 -3.93 28.66 -18.72
C PHE A 177 -4.35 29.24 -20.06
N ILE A 178 -5.63 29.07 -20.42
CA ILE A 178 -6.22 29.78 -21.55
C ILE A 178 -6.39 31.22 -21.08
N HIS A 179 -5.51 32.11 -21.55
CA HIS A 179 -5.70 33.53 -21.39
C HIS A 179 -7.02 33.91 -22.08
N LEU A 180 -8.09 34.08 -21.30
CA LEU A 180 -9.30 34.75 -21.76
C LEU A 180 -8.90 36.19 -22.08
N GLN A 181 -8.57 36.45 -23.35
CA GLN A 181 -8.50 37.79 -23.91
C GLN A 181 -9.89 38.40 -23.84
N ASN A 182 -10.29 38.93 -22.69
CA ASN A 182 -11.39 39.89 -22.57
C ASN A 182 -11.34 40.57 -21.19
N GLY A 183 -10.79 41.77 -21.16
CA GLY A 183 -10.82 42.65 -19.99
C GLY A 183 -9.82 43.80 -20.13
N PRO A 184 -10.19 44.94 -20.73
CA PRO A 184 -9.27 46.04 -20.98
C PRO A 184 -9.10 46.92 -19.73
N TYR A 185 -8.73 46.37 -18.57
CA TYR A 185 -8.29 47.15 -17.41
C TYR A 185 -7.48 46.31 -16.43
N PHE A 186 -6.16 46.19 -16.64
CA PHE A 186 -5.24 46.03 -15.52
C PHE A 186 -4.02 46.95 -15.72
N PRO A 187 -3.80 47.91 -14.81
CA PRO A 187 -2.70 48.85 -14.90
C PRO A 187 -1.36 48.17 -14.59
N HIS A 188 -0.33 48.79 -15.13
CA HIS A 188 1.05 48.34 -15.20
C HIS A 188 1.62 47.82 -13.86
N GLY A 189 2.44 46.76 -13.94
CA GLY A 189 3.57 46.64 -13.00
C GLY A 189 3.76 45.34 -12.21
N ARG A 190 3.08 44.22 -12.54
CA ARG A 190 3.51 42.92 -11.97
C ARG A 190 3.67 41.88 -13.08
N ARG A 191 4.92 41.68 -13.51
CA ARG A 191 5.35 40.44 -14.17
C ARG A 191 4.97 39.28 -13.26
N ARG A 192 3.81 38.66 -13.50
CA ARG A 192 3.50 37.33 -12.97
C ARG A 192 4.32 36.33 -13.78
N LEU A 193 5.61 36.28 -13.51
CA LEU A 193 6.44 35.13 -13.80
C LEU A 193 6.05 34.04 -12.79
N SER A 194 4.92 33.40 -13.04
CA SER A 194 4.59 32.09 -12.48
C SER A 194 4.38 31.13 -13.63
N VAL A 195 5.30 31.18 -14.60
CA VAL A 195 5.58 29.99 -15.39
C VAL A 195 6.41 29.13 -14.45
N ARG A 196 5.76 28.20 -13.74
CA ARG A 196 6.49 27.07 -13.16
C ARG A 196 7.04 26.31 -14.35
N SER A 197 8.23 26.75 -14.75
CA SER A 197 9.09 26.06 -15.68
C SER A 197 9.14 24.62 -15.18
N ARG A 198 8.65 23.66 -15.97
CA ARG A 198 9.39 22.39 -16.05
C ARG A 198 10.86 22.79 -16.13
N ASN A 199 11.75 22.17 -15.34
CA ASN A 199 13.17 22.51 -15.25
C ASN A 199 13.91 22.35 -16.60
N THR A 200 13.54 23.13 -17.61
CA THR A 200 14.23 23.33 -18.87
C THR A 200 15.25 24.44 -18.65
N THR A 201 16.10 24.27 -17.63
CA THR A 201 17.38 24.96 -17.61
C THR A 201 18.15 24.44 -18.83
N GLY A 202 18.66 25.36 -19.65
CA GLY A 202 19.48 24.99 -20.79
C GLY A 202 20.63 24.11 -20.31
N VAL A 203 21.02 23.10 -21.09
CA VAL A 203 22.09 22.16 -20.72
C VAL A 203 23.37 22.90 -20.30
N LEU A 204 23.60 24.10 -20.84
CA LEU A 204 24.73 24.97 -20.54
C LEU A 204 24.62 25.73 -19.20
N ASP A 205 23.42 25.87 -18.63
CA ASP A 205 23.18 26.51 -17.33
C ASP A 205 23.23 25.51 -16.16
N ARG A 206 23.38 24.21 -16.47
CA ARG A 206 23.47 23.15 -15.46
C ARG A 206 24.92 23.01 -15.01
N ARG A 207 25.09 22.79 -13.71
CA ARG A 207 26.39 22.56 -13.09
C ARG A 207 27.02 21.25 -13.63
N PRO A 208 28.31 21.23 -13.99
CA PRO A 208 28.98 20.05 -14.54
C PRO A 208 28.95 18.85 -13.58
N GLU A 209 28.89 19.09 -12.27
CA GLU A 209 28.80 18.06 -11.23
C GLU A 209 27.53 17.19 -11.35
N ILE A 210 26.42 17.77 -11.85
CA ILE A 210 25.15 17.06 -12.08
C ILE A 210 25.26 15.98 -13.17
N PHE A 211 26.28 16.09 -14.04
CA PHE A 211 26.53 15.11 -15.10
C PHE A 211 27.52 14.01 -14.69
N VAL A 212 28.11 14.12 -13.49
CA VAL A 212 29.09 13.16 -12.95
C VAL A 212 28.43 12.23 -11.92
N GLU A 213 27.45 12.74 -11.16
CA GLU A 213 26.62 11.92 -10.26
C GLU A 213 25.65 11.05 -11.09
N GLU A 214 25.35 9.83 -10.62
CA GLU A 214 24.33 9.00 -11.27
C GLU A 214 23.05 9.84 -11.39
N PRO A 215 22.42 9.91 -12.58
CA PRO A 215 21.31 10.81 -12.79
C PRO A 215 20.19 10.48 -11.82
N GLU A 216 19.94 11.38 -10.86
CA GLU A 216 18.76 11.26 -10.00
C GLU A 216 17.53 11.13 -10.90
N ASP A 217 16.79 10.05 -10.72
CA ASP A 217 15.60 9.78 -11.50
C ASP A 217 14.49 10.76 -11.09
N ASN A 218 14.48 11.89 -11.79
CA ASN A 218 13.57 13.03 -11.63
C ASN A 218 12.12 12.74 -12.04
N ARG A 219 11.82 11.53 -12.52
CA ARG A 219 10.44 11.13 -12.86
C ARG A 219 9.57 11.12 -11.61
N SER A 220 8.30 11.47 -11.80
CA SER A 220 7.31 11.34 -10.72
C SER A 220 7.13 9.87 -10.33
N GLU A 221 6.82 9.57 -9.06
CA GLU A 221 6.54 8.20 -8.60
C GLU A 221 5.45 7.52 -9.44
N THR A 222 4.42 8.26 -9.86
CA THR A 222 3.37 7.76 -10.75
C THR A 222 3.85 7.47 -12.17
N GLU A 223 4.85 8.22 -12.65
CA GLU A 223 5.47 7.98 -13.95
C GLU A 223 6.34 6.74 -13.90
N LYS A 224 7.11 6.54 -12.83
CA LYS A 224 7.90 5.31 -12.61
C LYS A 224 7.01 4.06 -12.61
N VAL A 225 5.89 4.09 -11.88
CA VAL A 225 4.92 2.98 -11.88
C VAL A 225 4.35 2.74 -13.27
N TRP A 226 3.97 3.80 -13.99
CA TRP A 226 3.42 3.67 -15.34
C TRP A 226 4.41 3.07 -16.33
N ASP A 227 5.68 3.46 -16.24
CA ASP A 227 6.76 2.90 -17.06
C ASP A 227 6.98 1.42 -16.75
N VAL A 228 7.02 1.01 -15.47
CA VAL A 228 7.08 -0.42 -15.08
C VAL A 228 5.92 -1.21 -15.70
N CYS A 229 4.69 -0.68 -15.60
CA CYS A 229 3.51 -1.34 -16.18
C CYS A 229 3.58 -1.44 -17.71
N LYS A 230 4.15 -0.43 -18.40
CA LYS A 230 4.35 -0.45 -19.85
C LYS A 230 5.42 -1.45 -20.28
N GLU A 231 6.56 -1.47 -19.59
CA GLU A 231 7.66 -2.41 -19.85
C GLU A 231 7.13 -3.84 -19.78
N ILE A 232 6.46 -4.20 -18.69
CA ILE A 232 5.94 -5.55 -18.49
C ILE A 232 4.81 -5.89 -19.47
N ALA A 233 3.97 -4.91 -19.83
CA ALA A 233 2.95 -5.09 -20.86
C ALA A 233 3.54 -5.40 -22.25
N GLN A 234 4.74 -4.90 -22.56
CA GLN A 234 5.43 -5.18 -23.82
C GLN A 234 6.14 -6.54 -23.80
N GLU A 235 6.68 -6.93 -22.66
CA GLU A 235 7.38 -8.22 -22.49
C GLU A 235 6.42 -9.40 -22.39
N THR A 236 5.21 -9.18 -21.88
CA THR A 236 4.21 -10.23 -21.76
C THR A 236 3.54 -10.53 -23.11
N PRO A 237 3.49 -11.82 -23.53
CA PRO A 237 2.70 -12.18 -24.71
C PRO A 237 1.23 -11.84 -24.43
N ALA A 238 0.47 -11.49 -25.49
CA ALA A 238 -0.91 -10.98 -25.44
C ALA A 238 -1.79 -11.75 -24.44
N THR A 239 -1.76 -11.31 -23.17
CA THR A 239 -2.43 -11.96 -22.06
C THR A 239 -3.82 -11.39 -22.04
N LYS A 240 -4.82 -12.26 -22.15
CA LYS A 240 -6.23 -11.83 -22.15
C LYS A 240 -6.55 -11.23 -20.78
N ARG A 241 -7.24 -10.08 -20.80
CA ARG A 241 -7.82 -9.45 -19.60
C ARG A 241 -8.60 -10.48 -18.79
N LYS A 242 -8.25 -10.63 -17.51
CA LYS A 242 -8.92 -11.56 -16.59
C LYS A 242 -9.91 -10.79 -15.74
N LEU A 243 -11.19 -11.02 -16.01
CA LEU A 243 -12.28 -10.37 -15.28
C LEU A 243 -12.35 -10.82 -13.83
N VAL A 244 -12.85 -9.95 -12.97
CA VAL A 244 -13.22 -10.33 -11.60
C VAL A 244 -14.45 -11.24 -11.63
N SER A 245 -14.48 -12.27 -10.77
CA SER A 245 -15.66 -13.15 -10.71
C SER A 245 -16.82 -12.44 -10.03
N LEU A 246 -18.06 -12.75 -10.44
CA LEU A 246 -19.26 -12.17 -9.81
C LEU A 246 -19.33 -12.49 -8.31
N VAL A 247 -18.87 -13.68 -7.92
CA VAL A 247 -18.81 -14.08 -6.50
C VAL A 247 -17.82 -13.20 -5.73
N GLU A 248 -16.62 -12.99 -6.27
CA GLU A 248 -15.58 -12.15 -5.66
C GLU A 248 -16.04 -10.69 -5.54
N ALA A 249 -16.65 -10.14 -6.59
CA ALA A 249 -17.20 -8.78 -6.57
C ALA A 249 -18.36 -8.63 -5.57
N SER A 250 -19.26 -9.60 -5.51
CA SER A 250 -20.40 -9.60 -4.57
C SER A 250 -19.93 -9.71 -3.11
N GLU A 251 -18.94 -10.57 -2.86
CA GLU A 251 -18.33 -10.72 -1.54
C GLU A 251 -17.69 -9.41 -1.06
N VAL A 252 -16.96 -8.71 -1.92
CA VAL A 252 -16.37 -7.40 -1.59
C VAL A 252 -17.46 -6.36 -1.34
N ALA A 253 -18.51 -6.32 -2.17
CA ALA A 253 -19.62 -5.39 -2.00
C ALA A 253 -20.33 -5.57 -0.64
N GLU A 254 -20.57 -6.82 -0.22
CA GLU A 254 -21.19 -7.12 1.07
C GLU A 254 -20.31 -6.64 2.23
N ARG A 255 -18.99 -6.83 2.15
CA ARG A 255 -18.05 -6.35 3.18
C ARG A 255 -18.04 -4.83 3.28
N LEU A 256 -18.00 -4.13 2.14
CA LEU A 256 -18.05 -2.67 2.09
C LEU A 256 -19.36 -2.13 2.67
N ALA A 257 -20.49 -2.79 2.39
CA ALA A 257 -21.78 -2.44 2.97
C ALA A 257 -21.78 -2.59 4.50
N ARG A 258 -21.22 -3.67 5.04
CA ARG A 258 -21.09 -3.87 6.50
C ARG A 258 -20.20 -2.80 7.14
N LYS A 259 -19.07 -2.45 6.52
CA LYS A 259 -18.15 -1.41 7.01
C LYS A 259 -18.80 -0.02 7.02
N LYS A 260 -19.64 0.28 6.03
CA LYS A 260 -20.40 1.53 6.00
C LYS A 260 -21.43 1.59 7.12
N GLY A 261 -22.19 0.50 7.33
CA GLY A 261 -23.18 0.43 8.41
C GLY A 261 -22.60 0.63 9.82
N THR A 262 -21.44 0.04 10.12
CA THR A 262 -20.76 0.28 11.41
C THR A 262 -20.25 1.71 11.56
N ARG A 263 -19.76 2.31 10.47
CA ARG A 263 -19.34 3.72 10.48
C ARG A 263 -20.52 4.66 10.70
N ASP A 264 -21.63 4.44 10.00
CA ASP A 264 -22.85 5.24 10.14
C ASP A 264 -23.40 5.13 11.58
N GLN A 265 -23.40 3.93 12.17
CA GLN A 265 -23.77 3.73 13.58
C GLN A 265 -22.82 4.43 14.57
N ALA A 266 -21.50 4.39 14.32
CA ALA A 266 -20.52 5.07 15.16
C ALA A 266 -20.61 6.60 15.04
N GLU A 267 -20.93 7.12 13.84
CA GLU A 267 -21.19 8.54 13.61
C GLU A 267 -22.51 8.99 14.27
N GLU A 268 -23.58 8.18 14.21
CA GLU A 268 -24.83 8.42 14.93
C GLU A 268 -24.65 8.39 16.46
N GLN A 269 -23.89 7.43 17.00
CA GLN A 269 -23.56 7.37 18.42
C GLN A 269 -22.71 8.57 18.86
N LYS A 270 -21.76 9.02 18.02
CA LYS A 270 -21.00 10.26 18.29
C LYS A 270 -21.85 11.53 18.17
N ALA A 271 -22.86 11.54 17.32
CA ALA A 271 -23.78 12.67 17.17
C ALA A 271 -24.81 12.72 18.32
N GLN A 272 -25.15 11.58 18.92
CA GLN A 272 -26.12 11.48 20.02
C GLN A 272 -25.48 11.45 21.42
N GLY A 273 -24.19 11.14 21.54
CA GLY A 273 -23.48 10.98 22.81
C GLY A 273 -22.46 12.07 23.10
N GLY A 274 -22.90 13.18 23.68
CA GLY A 274 -22.05 13.97 24.58
C GLY A 274 -22.04 13.31 25.95
N GLU A 275 -21.47 12.11 26.09
CA GLU A 275 -21.36 11.43 27.38
C GLU A 275 -19.99 10.80 27.58
N GLU A 276 -19.55 10.86 28.83
CA GLU A 276 -18.25 10.49 29.38
C GLU A 276 -17.76 9.14 28.86
N ILE A 277 -16.54 9.16 28.31
CA ILE A 277 -15.74 7.97 28.07
C ILE A 277 -15.46 7.35 29.45
N LYS A 278 -16.25 6.36 29.85
CA LYS A 278 -15.82 5.38 30.85
C LYS A 278 -14.71 4.55 30.22
N GLY A 279 -13.48 5.04 30.37
CA GLY A 279 -12.28 4.24 30.13
C GLY A 279 -12.28 3.01 31.03
N ASP A 280 -11.54 1.99 30.61
CA ASP A 280 -11.24 0.81 31.43
C ASP A 280 -10.86 1.26 32.86
N ASP A 281 -11.33 0.52 33.88
CA ASP A 281 -11.10 0.88 35.29
C ASP A 281 -9.60 1.08 35.59
N VAL A 282 -8.73 0.42 34.81
CA VAL A 282 -7.26 0.56 34.85
C VAL A 282 -6.79 1.92 34.30
N ASP A 283 -7.37 2.43 33.21
CA ASP A 283 -7.02 3.75 32.64
C ASP A 283 -7.50 4.88 33.54
N VAL A 284 -8.67 4.73 34.17
CA VAL A 284 -9.21 5.68 35.15
C VAL A 284 -8.30 5.76 36.38
N TRP A 285 -7.78 4.61 36.85
CA TRP A 285 -6.86 4.55 37.98
C TRP A 285 -5.50 5.19 37.64
N PHE A 286 -4.96 4.94 36.45
CA PHE A 286 -3.68 5.51 35.99
C PHE A 286 -3.74 7.04 35.88
N GLN A 287 -4.88 7.59 35.42
CA GLN A 287 -5.09 9.04 35.31
C GLN A 287 -5.31 9.73 36.66
N MET A 288 -5.84 9.03 37.68
CA MET A 288 -6.01 9.59 39.02
C MET A 288 -4.67 9.77 39.75
N VAL A 289 -3.73 8.84 39.57
CA VAL A 289 -2.42 8.89 40.23
C VAL A 289 -1.56 10.05 39.73
N LEU A 290 -1.71 10.47 38.47
CA LEU A 290 -0.94 11.57 37.86
C LEU A 290 -1.46 12.98 38.19
N ARG A 291 -2.59 13.11 38.90
CA ARG A 291 -3.16 14.41 39.30
C ARG A 291 -2.89 14.79 40.76
N VAL A 292 -2.09 14.01 41.48
CA VAL A 292 -1.69 14.30 42.86
C VAL A 292 -0.17 14.44 42.91
N GLU A 293 0.33 15.51 42.30
CA GLU A 293 1.56 16.22 42.70
C GLU A 293 1.34 17.73 42.51
#